data_AF-A0A7K0E829-F1
#
_entry.id   AF-A0A7K0E829-F1
#
_cell.length_a   1.000
_cell.length_b   1.000
_cell.length_c   1.000
_cell.angle_alpha   90.00
_cell.angle_beta   90.00
_cell.angle_gamma   90.00
#
_symmetry.space_group_name_H-M   'P 1'
#
loop_
_entity.id
_entity.type
_entity.pdbx_description
1 polymer ?
#
loop_
_entity_poly.entity_id
_entity_poly.type
_entity_poly.pdbx_seq_one_letter_code
_entity_poly.pdbx_strand_id
1 'polypeptide(L)'
;MDKYINNLNYFLDIFNYFLESNPHYGFLICAFLFGFCLIGYIKNWNWVMEPGGGWINIAWWENNAGNKAVRWFMGVLCFIAMVVCFYSFYQAEF
;
A
#
# COMPACT_ATOMS: atom_id res chain seq x y z
N MET A 1 -0.67 -4.99 -31.41
CA MET A 1 -1.45 -4.86 -30.17
C MET A 1 -1.48 -6.19 -29.43
N ASP A 2 -1.84 -7.27 -30.13
CA ASP A 2 -1.95 -8.64 -29.60
C ASP A 2 -0.67 -9.19 -28.95
N LYS A 3 0.51 -8.91 -29.52
CA LYS A 3 1.79 -9.32 -28.91
C LYS A 3 2.01 -8.75 -27.50
N TYR A 4 1.64 -7.50 -27.27
CA TYR A 4 1.80 -6.85 -25.96
C TYR A 4 0.80 -7.40 -24.94
N ILE A 5 -0.43 -7.66 -25.38
CA ILE A 5 -1.48 -8.27 -24.54
C ILE A 5 -1.06 -9.69 -24.15
N ASN A 6 -0.57 -10.49 -25.10
CA ASN A 6 -0.11 -11.85 -24.82
C ASN A 6 1.08 -11.88 -23.86
N ASN A 7 2.02 -10.95 -24.01
CA ASN A 7 3.15 -10.83 -23.08
C ASN A 7 2.70 -10.41 -21.67
N LEU A 8 1.72 -9.52 -21.56
CA LEU A 8 1.16 -9.11 -20.28
C LEU A 8 0.45 -10.27 -19.57
N ASN A 9 -0.39 -11.01 -20.30
CA ASN A 9 -1.10 -12.17 -19.74
C ASN A 9 -0.12 -13.24 -19.26
N TYR A 10 0.90 -13.56 -20.06
CA TYR A 10 1.94 -14.51 -19.66
C TYR A 10 2.68 -14.07 -18.38
N PHE A 11 3.00 -12.77 -18.26
CA PHE A 11 3.60 -12.24 -17.04
C PHE A 11 2.66 -12.38 -15.84
N LEU A 12 1.38 -12.05 -16.01
CA LEU A 12 0.37 -12.17 -14.95
C LEU A 12 0.19 -13.62 -14.51
N ASP A 13 0.18 -14.58 -15.43
CA ASP A 13 0.07 -16.00 -15.11
C ASP A 13 1.27 -16.49 -14.28
N ILE A 14 2.50 -16.12 -14.66
CA ILE A 14 3.70 -16.43 -13.87
C ILE A 14 3.63 -15.79 -12.49
N PHE A 15 3.23 -14.52 -12.42
CA PHE A 15 3.14 -13.79 -11.16
C PHE A 15 2.08 -14.39 -10.23
N ASN A 16 0.92 -14.74 -10.76
CA ASN A 16 -0.15 -15.41 -10.01
C ASN A 16 0.32 -16.78 -9.50
N TYR A 17 0.94 -17.60 -10.35
CA TYR A 17 1.49 -18.89 -9.95
C TYR A 17 2.55 -18.75 -8.84
N PHE A 18 3.42 -17.74 -8.92
CA PHE A 18 4.40 -17.44 -7.88
C PHE A 18 3.75 -17.10 -6.55
N LEU A 19 2.71 -16.25 -6.55
CA LEU A 19 1.98 -15.85 -5.34
C LEU A 19 1.16 -17.01 -4.75
N GLU A 20 0.54 -17.84 -5.58
CA GLU A 20 -0.16 -19.04 -5.12
C GLU A 20 0.80 -20.04 -4.48
N SER A 21 1.99 -20.19 -5.05
CA SER A 21 3.04 -21.06 -4.51
C SER A 21 3.71 -20.48 -3.26
N ASN A 22 3.73 -19.15 -3.12
CA ASN A 22 4.41 -18.45 -2.03
C ASN A 22 3.51 -17.33 -1.43
N PRO A 23 2.39 -17.70 -0.77
CA PRO A 23 1.37 -16.73 -0.34
C PRO A 23 1.89 -15.68 0.66
N HIS A 24 2.93 -16.03 1.43
CA HIS A 24 3.57 -15.13 2.39
C HIS A 24 4.20 -13.90 1.71
N TYR A 25 4.63 -13.98 0.44
CA TYR A 25 5.14 -12.81 -0.30
C TYR A 25 4.07 -11.73 -0.53
N GLY A 26 2.77 -12.07 -0.41
CA GLY A 26 1.70 -11.07 -0.39
C GLY A 26 1.90 -10.04 0.72
N PHE A 27 2.45 -10.43 1.87
CA PHE A 27 2.77 -9.51 2.95
C PHE A 27 3.88 -8.51 2.57
N LEU A 28 4.89 -8.92 1.79
CA LEU A 28 5.93 -8.00 1.31
C LEU A 28 5.36 -6.99 0.31
N ILE A 29 4.46 -7.42 -0.57
CA ILE A 29 3.76 -6.50 -1.49
C ILE A 29 2.97 -5.46 -0.68
N CYS A 30 2.20 -5.89 0.32
CA CYS A 30 1.50 -4.97 1.21
C CYS A 30 2.45 -4.03 1.96
N ALA A 31 3.56 -4.55 2.51
CA ALA A 31 4.56 -3.73 3.20
C ALA A 31 5.15 -2.66 2.26
N PHE A 32 5.46 -3.02 1.01
CA PHE A 32 5.94 -2.08 0.01
C PHE A 32 4.92 -0.98 -0.29
N LEU A 33 3.64 -1.34 -0.49
CA LEU A 33 2.56 -0.38 -0.73
C LEU A 33 2.37 0.58 0.45
N PHE A 34 2.38 0.08 1.69
CA PHE A 34 2.32 0.93 2.88
C PHE A 34 3.54 1.84 3.02
N GLY A 35 4.74 1.34 2.70
CA GLY A 35 5.96 2.14 2.66
C GLY A 35 5.89 3.28 1.62
N PHE A 36 5.32 3.00 0.44
CA PHE A 36 5.08 4.02 -0.58
C PHE A 36 4.08 5.08 -0.12
N CYS A 37 2.98 4.66 0.51
CA CYS A 37 2.01 5.58 1.13
C CYS A 37 2.65 6.42 2.25
N LEU A 38 3.49 5.82 3.09
CA LEU A 38 4.23 6.51 4.16
C LEU A 38 5.10 7.63 3.59
N ILE A 39 5.84 7.35 2.51
CA ILE A 39 6.62 8.37 1.79
C ILE A 39 5.69 9.48 1.29
N GLY A 40 4.51 9.13 0.78
CA GLY A 40 3.50 10.09 0.36
C GLY A 40 3.02 11.00 1.49
N TYR A 41 2.74 10.47 2.68
CA TYR A 41 2.40 11.28 3.85
C TYR A 41 3.56 12.18 4.29
N ILE A 42 4.80 11.69 4.25
CA ILE A 42 5.99 12.49 4.58
C ILE A 42 6.19 13.63 3.56
N LYS A 43 5.98 13.36 2.27
CA LYS A 43 6.15 14.33 1.18
C LYS A 43 4.92 15.19 0.89
N ASN A 44 3.79 14.96 1.57
CA ASN A 44 2.52 15.63 1.31
C ASN A 44 2.01 15.43 -0.13
N TRP A 45 2.03 14.20 -0.64
CA TRP A 45 1.51 13.92 -1.96
C TRP A 45 -0.01 14.12 -2.01
N ASN A 46 -0.46 14.92 -2.98
CA ASN A 46 -1.87 15.30 -3.12
C ASN A 46 -2.80 14.09 -3.23
N TRP A 47 -2.42 13.03 -3.96
CA TRP A 47 -3.25 11.84 -4.14
C TRP A 47 -3.43 11.00 -2.86
N VAL A 48 -2.49 11.11 -1.91
CA VAL A 48 -2.58 10.44 -0.60
C VAL A 48 -3.44 11.24 0.38
N MET A 49 -3.46 12.55 0.22
CA MET A 49 -4.25 13.49 1.01
C MET A 49 -5.57 13.85 0.33
N GLU A 50 -5.87 13.22 -0.81
CA GLU A 50 -6.95 13.68 -1.68
C GLU A 50 -8.30 13.48 -0.97
N PRO A 51 -9.24 14.43 -1.10
CA PRO A 51 -10.64 14.24 -0.73
C PRO A 51 -11.33 13.24 -1.66
N GLY A 52 -10.77 12.06 -1.84
CA GLY A 52 -11.41 10.97 -2.55
C GLY A 52 -12.58 10.45 -1.73
N GLY A 53 -13.67 10.04 -2.40
CA GLY A 53 -14.83 9.38 -1.78
C GLY A 53 -14.55 7.97 -1.24
N GLY A 54 -13.31 7.71 -0.81
CA GLY A 54 -12.93 6.48 -0.12
C GLY A 54 -13.46 6.43 1.31
N TRP A 55 -13.26 5.29 1.96
CA TRP A 55 -13.79 4.98 3.30
C TRP A 55 -13.33 5.94 4.40
N ILE A 56 -12.17 6.59 4.22
CA ILE A 56 -11.62 7.57 5.15
C ILE A 56 -11.75 8.94 4.48
N ASN A 57 -12.65 9.78 4.99
CA ASN A 57 -12.82 11.15 4.52
C ASN A 57 -11.68 12.04 5.05
N ILE A 58 -10.51 11.95 4.42
CA ILE A 58 -9.29 12.67 4.83
C ILE A 58 -9.52 14.18 4.86
N ALA A 59 -10.31 14.73 3.92
CA ALA A 59 -10.64 16.16 3.91
C ALA A 59 -11.38 16.64 5.17
N TRP A 60 -12.33 15.85 5.68
CA TRP A 60 -13.00 16.20 6.93
C TRP A 60 -12.01 16.27 8.10
N TRP A 61 -11.07 15.32 8.17
CA TRP A 61 -10.02 15.31 9.18
C TRP A 61 -9.05 16.49 9.02
N GLU A 62 -8.67 16.83 7.79
CA GLU A 62 -7.80 17.98 7.53
C GLU A 62 -8.44 19.30 7.93
N ASN A 63 -9.73 19.49 7.66
CA ASN A 63 -10.46 20.68 8.05
C ASN A 63 -10.57 20.86 9.57
N ASN A 64 -10.63 19.75 10.33
CA ASN A 64 -10.81 19.80 11.79
C ASN A 64 -9.49 19.79 12.57
N ALA A 65 -8.51 18.98 12.14
CA ALA A 65 -7.26 18.74 12.88
C ALA A 65 -6.03 19.39 12.19
N GLY A 66 -6.18 19.85 10.95
CA GLY A 66 -5.11 20.40 10.14
C GLY A 66 -4.28 19.33 9.42
N ASN A 67 -3.85 19.64 8.20
CA ASN A 67 -3.05 18.77 7.32
C ASN A 67 -1.86 18.10 8.04
N LYS A 68 -1.10 18.87 8.85
CA LYS A 68 0.08 18.34 9.55
C LYS A 68 -0.28 17.24 10.54
N ALA A 69 -1.34 17.40 11.33
CA ALA A 69 -1.72 16.42 12.34
C ALA A 69 -2.26 15.14 11.69
N VAL A 70 -3.07 15.28 10.64
CA VAL A 70 -3.63 14.17 9.87
C VAL A 70 -2.53 13.35 9.22
N ARG A 71 -1.54 14.00 8.60
CA ARG A 71 -0.40 13.31 7.97
C ARG A 71 0.44 12.54 8.98
N TRP A 72 0.67 13.11 10.16
CA TRP A 72 1.38 12.41 11.22
C TRP A 72 0.62 11.17 11.68
N PHE A 73 -0.68 11.31 11.93
CA PHE A 73 -1.52 10.20 12.35
C PHE A 73 -1.58 9.08 11.29
N MET A 74 -1.88 9.43 10.04
CA MET A 74 -1.96 8.47 8.93
C MET A 74 -0.59 7.85 8.60
N GLY A 75 0.47 8.64 8.72
CA GLY A 75 1.85 8.16 8.59
C GLY A 75 2.18 7.11 9.65
N VAL A 76 1.86 7.36 10.92
CA VAL A 76 2.05 6.38 12.00
C VAL A 76 1.23 5.11 11.75
N LEU A 77 -0.03 5.23 11.33
CA LEU A 77 -0.85 4.07 10.98
C LEU A 77 -0.26 3.25 9.83
N CYS A 78 0.21 3.91 8.76
CA CYS A 78 0.88 3.24 7.65
C CYS A 78 2.18 2.58 8.08
N PHE A 79 2.96 3.22 8.96
CA PHE A 79 4.18 2.63 9.50
C PHE A 79 3.88 1.37 10.32
N ILE A 80 2.86 1.41 11.19
CA ILE A 80 2.43 0.24 11.96
C ILE A 80 2.00 -0.88 11.01
N ALA A 81 1.15 -0.58 10.01
CA ALA A 81 0.70 -1.56 9.03
C ALA A 81 1.86 -2.19 8.25
N MET A 82 2.84 -1.36 7.81
CA MET A 82 4.05 -1.83 7.15
C MET A 82 4.86 -2.79 8.04
N VAL A 83 5.08 -2.45 9.31
CA VAL A 83 5.82 -3.29 10.26
C VAL A 83 5.08 -4.60 10.52
N VAL A 84 3.75 -4.56 10.68
CA VAL A 84 2.93 -5.76 10.86
C VAL A 84 3.03 -6.67 9.63
N CYS A 85 2.89 -6.14 8.42
CA CYS A 85 3.06 -6.92 7.19
C CYS A 85 4.47 -7.53 7.11
N PHE A 86 5.51 -6.75 7.39
CA PHE A 86 6.88 -7.25 7.36
C PHE A 86 7.12 -8.35 8.39
N TYR A 87 6.57 -8.23 9.60
CA TYR A 87 6.64 -9.27 10.61
C TYR A 87 5.84 -10.53 10.20
N SER A 88 4.64 -10.36 9.65
CA SER A 88 3.80 -11.46 9.16
C SER A 88 4.46 -12.24 8.02
N PHE A 89 5.28 -11.59 7.17
CA PHE A 89 6.07 -12.27 6.15
C PHE A 89 6.98 -13.32 6.78
N TYR A 90 7.79 -12.95 7.78
CA TYR A 90 8.68 -13.89 8.44
C TYR A 90 7.94 -14.95 9.24
N GLN A 91 6.82 -14.60 9.88
CA GLN A 91 6.03 -15.59 10.63
C GLN A 91 5.35 -16.62 9.72
N ALA A 92 4.97 -16.24 8.50
CA ALA A 92 4.34 -17.13 7.53
C ALA A 92 5.35 -17.96 6.71
N GLU A 93 6.65 -17.68 6.85
CA GLU A 93 7.74 -18.43 6.21
C GLU A 93 8.16 -19.67 7.03
N PHE A 94 7.88 -19.70 8.34
CA PHE A 94 8.15 -20.82 9.27
C PHE A 94 6.90 -21.68 9.51
#